data_AF-A0A849RQW1-F1
#
_entry.id   AF-A0A849RQW1-F1
#
_cell.length_a   1.000
_cell.length_b   1.000
_cell.length_c   1.000
_cell.angle_alpha   90.00
_cell.angle_beta   90.00
_cell.angle_gamma   90.00
#
_symmetry.space_group_name_H-M   'P 1'
#
loop_
_entity.id
_entity.type
_entity.pdbx_description
1 polymer ?
#
loop_
_entity_poly.entity_id
_entity_poly.type
_entity_poly.pdbx_seq_one_letter_code
_entity_poly.pdbx_strand_id
1 'polypeptide(L)'
;MNQEAERLVQIHNTLGSLTSSPYSHDVVELALATATSLPLYGKEHPAPIWLLIAGAPSSGKTEAVLLLKEAQSIKYLDAMTENSLASGYVDSKSGEGPKQQLLPELDGKCLVIKDLTTIFSMREERWLRLVGQLIPILKWRLADC
;
A
#
# COMPACT_ATOMS: atom_id res chain seq x y z
N MET A 1 17.76 -18.11 -22.92
CA MET A 1 17.35 -17.43 -21.66
C MET A 1 16.20 -16.50 -21.99
N ASN A 2 15.25 -16.31 -21.07
CA ASN A 2 14.06 -15.50 -21.30
C ASN A 2 14.46 -14.01 -21.42
N GLN A 3 14.08 -13.33 -22.51
CA GLN A 3 14.42 -11.94 -22.79
C GLN A 3 13.93 -10.98 -21.68
N GLU A 4 12.83 -11.34 -21.01
CA GLU A 4 12.29 -10.59 -19.87
C GLU A 4 13.18 -10.69 -18.63
N ALA A 5 13.75 -11.87 -18.37
CA ALA A 5 14.65 -12.08 -17.24
C ALA A 5 15.95 -11.26 -17.42
N GLU A 6 16.47 -11.17 -18.64
CA GLU A 6 17.62 -10.33 -18.95
C GLU A 6 17.33 -8.84 -18.71
N ARG A 7 16.13 -8.37 -19.08
CA ARG A 7 15.70 -6.99 -18.80
C ARG A 7 15.58 -6.70 -17.32
N LEU A 8 15.01 -7.63 -16.53
CA LEU A 8 14.91 -7.46 -15.07
C LEU A 8 16.29 -7.37 -14.41
N VAL A 9 17.23 -8.21 -14.84
CA VAL A 9 18.63 -8.15 -14.38
C VAL A 9 19.28 -6.82 -14.73
N GLN A 10 19.04 -6.29 -15.94
CA GLN A 10 19.55 -4.97 -16.33
C GLN A 10 18.96 -3.85 -15.46
N ILE A 11 17.65 -3.89 -15.18
CA ILE A 11 16.98 -2.92 -14.30
C ILE A 11 17.58 -2.97 -12.90
N HIS A 12 17.71 -4.17 -12.32
CA HIS A 12 18.29 -4.38 -10.99
C HIS A 12 19.71 -3.82 -10.89
N ASN A 13 20.58 -4.16 -11.85
CA ASN A 13 21.95 -3.65 -11.90
C ASN A 13 22.01 -2.11 -12.06
N THR A 14 21.11 -1.56 -12.88
CA THR A 14 21.03 -0.10 -13.07
C THR A 14 20.63 0.60 -11.78
N LEU A 15 19.60 0.09 -11.09
CA LEU A 15 19.17 0.62 -9.79
C LEU A 15 20.31 0.55 -8.77
N GLY A 16 21.01 -0.58 -8.70
CA GLY A 16 22.19 -0.74 -7.84
C GLY A 16 23.27 0.31 -8.10
N SER A 17 23.48 0.73 -9.35
CA SER A 17 24.45 1.78 -9.70
C SER A 17 24.00 3.20 -9.35
N LEU A 18 22.68 3.43 -9.26
CA LEU A 18 22.08 4.74 -9.00
C LEU A 18 21.83 4.99 -7.50
N THR A 19 21.79 3.94 -6.69
CA THR A 19 21.59 4.05 -5.24
C THR A 19 22.90 3.99 -4.48
N SER A 20 23.10 4.90 -3.53
CA SER A 20 24.32 4.97 -2.70
C SER A 20 24.39 3.89 -1.61
N SER A 21 23.26 3.25 -1.29
CA SER A 21 23.18 2.21 -0.27
C SER A 21 22.87 0.85 -0.92
N PRO A 22 23.52 -0.23 -0.46
CA PRO A 22 23.38 -1.56 -1.03
C PRO A 22 22.00 -2.19 -0.82
N TYR A 23 21.11 -1.57 -0.02
CA TYR A 23 19.77 -2.09 0.26
C TYR A 23 18.66 -1.13 -0.15
N SER A 24 18.99 0.08 -0.63
CA SER A 24 17.98 1.08 -0.97
C SER A 24 17.19 0.72 -2.22
N HIS A 25 17.81 0.01 -3.17
CA HIS A 25 17.13 -0.48 -4.37
C HIS A 25 16.19 -1.65 -4.06
N ASP A 26 16.53 -2.53 -3.10
CA ASP A 26 15.64 -3.60 -2.65
C ASP A 26 14.28 -3.07 -2.18
N VAL A 27 14.29 -1.96 -1.42
CA VAL A 27 13.05 -1.35 -0.92
C VAL A 27 12.18 -0.82 -2.07
N VAL A 28 12.80 -0.26 -3.11
CA VAL A 28 12.09 0.21 -4.31
C VAL A 28 11.51 -0.98 -5.08
N GLU A 29 12.29 -2.04 -5.27
CA GLU A 29 11.84 -3.25 -5.95
C GLU A 29 10.70 -3.93 -5.20
N LEU A 30 10.79 -4.04 -3.87
CA LEU A 30 9.71 -4.56 -3.03
C LEU A 30 8.45 -3.71 -3.11
N ALA A 31 8.58 -2.39 -3.09
CA ALA A 31 7.44 -1.48 -3.22
C ALA A 31 6.76 -1.62 -4.59
N LEU A 32 7.54 -1.68 -5.67
CA LEU A 32 7.04 -1.91 -7.03
C LEU A 32 6.38 -3.28 -7.16
N ALA A 33 7.03 -4.35 -6.71
CA ALA A 33 6.49 -5.71 -6.75
C ALA A 33 5.17 -5.82 -5.99
N THR A 34 5.06 -5.14 -4.84
CA THR A 34 3.81 -5.09 -4.07
C THR A 34 2.72 -4.36 -4.85
N ALA A 35 3.03 -3.18 -5.41
CA ALA A 35 2.08 -2.38 -6.18
C ALA A 35 1.59 -3.08 -7.46
N THR A 36 2.45 -3.87 -8.12
CA THR A 36 2.13 -4.61 -9.34
C THR A 36 1.59 -6.02 -9.08
N SER A 37 1.55 -6.47 -7.83
CA SER A 37 0.97 -7.77 -7.49
C SER A 37 -0.55 -7.81 -7.62
N LEU A 38 -1.21 -6.65 -7.53
CA LEU A 38 -2.66 -6.57 -7.48
C LEU A 38 -3.36 -7.14 -8.74
N PRO A 39 -2.91 -6.86 -9.98
CA PRO A 39 -3.45 -7.51 -11.17
C PRO A 39 -3.15 -9.01 -11.27
N LEU A 40 -2.13 -9.51 -10.56
CA LEU A 40 -1.76 -10.93 -10.54
C LEU A 40 -2.59 -11.73 -9.54
N TYR A 41 -3.36 -11.04 -8.69
CA TYR A 41 -4.25 -11.64 -7.72
C TYR A 41 -5.32 -12.51 -8.41
N GLY A 42 -5.39 -13.78 -8.03
CA GLY A 42 -6.26 -14.77 -8.69
C GLY A 42 -6.01 -16.20 -8.21
N LYS A 43 -6.41 -17.20 -8.99
CA LYS A 43 -6.31 -18.64 -8.61
C LYS A 43 -4.89 -19.10 -8.30
N GLU A 44 -3.88 -18.53 -8.96
CA GLU A 44 -2.46 -18.88 -8.75
C GLU A 44 -1.82 -18.08 -7.60
N HIS A 45 -2.35 -16.89 -7.28
CA HIS A 45 -1.89 -16.02 -6.21
C HIS A 45 -3.08 -15.60 -5.33
N PRO A 46 -3.44 -16.45 -4.34
CA PRO A 46 -4.72 -16.35 -3.64
C PRO A 46 -4.77 -15.23 -2.60
N ALA A 47 -3.64 -14.56 -2.31
CA ALA A 47 -3.54 -13.53 -1.29
C ALA A 47 -2.90 -12.26 -1.87
N PRO A 48 -3.46 -11.07 -1.58
CA PRO A 48 -2.83 -9.80 -1.88
C PRO A 48 -1.56 -9.65 -1.03
N ILE A 49 -0.54 -9.01 -1.58
CA ILE A 49 0.73 -8.78 -0.87
C ILE A 49 0.59 -7.56 0.05
N TRP A 50 1.01 -7.73 1.30
CA TRP A 50 1.12 -6.65 2.28
C TRP A 50 2.58 -6.37 2.56
N LEU A 51 3.01 -5.13 2.38
CA LEU A 51 4.38 -4.69 2.65
C LEU A 51 4.38 -3.64 3.77
N LEU A 52 5.13 -3.92 4.83
CA LEU A 52 5.47 -2.96 5.88
C LEU A 52 6.97 -2.65 5.81
N ILE A 53 7.33 -1.41 5.53
CA ILE A 53 8.73 -0.97 5.47
C ILE A 53 9.08 -0.29 6.79
N ALA A 54 9.90 -0.95 7.61
CA ALA A 54 10.42 -0.41 8.86
C ALA A 54 11.94 -0.25 8.78
N GLY A 55 12.48 0.87 9.26
CA GLY A 55 13.92 1.13 9.25
C GLY A 55 14.29 2.49 9.84
N ALA A 56 15.58 2.71 10.09
CA ALA A 56 16.09 3.96 10.65
C ALA A 56 15.69 5.19 9.80
N PRO A 57 15.56 6.39 10.38
CA PRO A 57 15.37 7.63 9.62
C PRO A 57 16.41 7.76 8.49
N SER A 58 16.04 8.42 7.38
CA SER A 58 16.93 8.64 6.22
C SER A 58 17.40 7.38 5.46
N SER A 59 16.70 6.25 5.60
CA SER A 59 16.97 5.01 4.84
C SER A 59 16.40 4.99 3.40
N GLY A 60 15.76 6.07 2.95
CA GLY A 60 15.16 6.14 1.61
C GLY A 60 13.76 5.51 1.49
N LYS A 61 13.17 5.04 2.60
CA LYS A 61 11.85 4.39 2.61
C LYS A 61 10.71 5.29 2.13
N THR A 62 10.79 6.59 2.43
CA THR A 62 9.78 7.57 2.01
C THR A 62 9.83 7.77 0.50
N GLU A 63 11.04 7.87 -0.04
CA GLU A 63 11.31 8.00 -1.47
C GLU A 63 10.82 6.77 -2.22
N ALA A 64 11.05 5.56 -1.69
CA ALA A 64 10.59 4.32 -2.30
C ALA A 64 9.06 4.26 -2.49
N VAL A 65 8.28 4.73 -1.50
CA VAL A 65 6.81 4.78 -1.62
C VAL A 65 6.31 5.99 -2.41
N LEU A 66 7.05 7.10 -2.42
CA LEU A 66 6.73 8.29 -3.21
C LEU A 66 6.75 8.02 -4.72
N LEU A 67 7.61 7.11 -5.19
CA LEU A 67 7.64 6.68 -6.59
C LEU A 67 6.29 6.14 -7.08
N LEU A 68 5.47 5.60 -6.18
CA LEU A 68 4.17 5.01 -6.50
C LEU A 68 3.03 6.03 -6.55
N LYS A 69 3.25 7.26 -6.06
CA LYS A 69 2.19 8.25 -5.78
C LYS A 69 1.33 8.59 -6.99
N GLU A 70 1.94 8.72 -8.18
CA GLU A 70 1.26 9.16 -9.40
C GLU A 70 0.70 8.01 -10.26
N ALA A 71 0.86 6.76 -9.81
CA ALA A 71 0.36 5.61 -10.56
C ALA A 71 -1.17 5.47 -10.43
N GLN A 72 -1.87 5.24 -11.55
CA GLN A 72 -3.35 5.17 -11.58
C GLN A 72 -3.94 4.04 -10.74
N SER A 73 -3.21 2.94 -10.60
CA SER A 73 -3.58 1.78 -9.78
C SER A 73 -3.28 1.96 -8.30
N ILE A 74 -2.82 3.15 -7.87
CA ILE A 74 -2.42 3.43 -6.49
C ILE A 74 -3.39 4.43 -5.87
N LYS A 75 -3.82 4.14 -4.63
CA LYS A 75 -4.39 5.14 -3.73
C LYS A 75 -3.34 5.49 -2.69
N TYR A 76 -2.77 6.68 -2.82
CA TYR A 76 -1.73 7.16 -1.93
C TYR A 76 -2.31 8.03 -0.81
N LEU A 77 -1.87 7.78 0.44
CA LEU A 77 -2.19 8.58 1.62
C LEU A 77 -0.90 9.02 2.31
N ASP A 78 -0.76 10.32 2.57
CA ASP A 78 0.40 10.84 3.32
C ASP A 78 0.39 10.37 4.78
N ALA A 79 -0.79 10.40 5.41
CA ALA A 79 -1.04 9.84 6.74
C ALA A 79 -2.48 9.33 6.82
N MET A 80 -2.71 8.26 7.58
CA MET A 80 -4.06 7.76 7.83
C MET A 80 -4.65 8.44 9.07
N THR A 81 -5.93 8.82 9.01
CA THR A 81 -6.68 9.33 10.17
C THR A 81 -7.80 8.36 10.54
N GLU A 82 -8.23 8.33 11.82
CA GLU A 82 -9.24 7.37 12.31
C GLU A 82 -10.55 7.39 11.50
N ASN A 83 -10.95 8.56 11.01
CA ASN A 83 -12.21 8.73 10.30
C ASN A 83 -12.14 8.40 8.81
N SER A 84 -10.96 8.12 8.25
CA SER A 84 -10.80 7.91 6.81
C SER A 84 -11.41 6.58 6.33
N LEU A 85 -11.44 5.57 7.20
CA LEU A 85 -11.94 4.21 6.89
C LEU A 85 -13.40 3.99 7.32
N ALA A 86 -14.00 4.91 8.05
CA ALA A 86 -15.35 4.74 8.59
C ALA A 86 -16.40 4.86 7.48
N SER A 87 -16.68 3.79 6.74
CA SER A 87 -17.87 3.74 5.91
C SER A 87 -19.12 3.69 6.81
N GLY A 88 -19.97 4.71 6.72
CA GLY A 88 -21.25 4.76 7.45
C GLY A 88 -21.30 5.66 8.68
N TYR A 89 -20.24 6.42 8.98
CA TYR A 89 -20.31 7.43 10.06
C TYR A 89 -21.08 8.67 9.58
N VAL A 90 -22.37 8.72 9.84
CA VAL A 90 -23.17 9.93 9.67
C VAL A 90 -22.95 10.78 10.91
N ASP A 91 -22.39 11.98 10.75
CA ASP A 91 -22.27 12.90 11.86
C ASP A 91 -23.68 13.28 12.33
N SER A 92 -24.01 12.92 13.56
CA SER A 92 -25.32 13.11 14.16
C SER A 92 -25.72 14.59 14.28
N LYS A 93 -24.78 15.53 14.09
CA LYS A 93 -25.03 16.97 14.08
C LYS A 93 -25.23 17.57 12.69
N SER A 94 -24.64 17.01 11.63
CA SER A 94 -24.75 17.55 10.27
C SER A 94 -25.65 16.72 9.35
N GLY A 95 -25.93 15.45 9.70
CA GLY A 95 -26.62 14.52 8.82
C GLY A 95 -25.82 14.10 7.59
N GLU A 96 -24.57 14.57 7.46
CA GLU A 96 -23.67 14.23 6.38
C GLU A 96 -22.83 13.01 6.75
N GLY A 97 -22.66 12.09 5.80
CA GLY A 97 -21.70 11.00 5.91
C GLY A 97 -20.26 11.52 6.04
N PRO A 98 -19.28 10.64 6.30
CA PRO A 98 -17.90 11.05 6.43
C PRO A 98 -17.44 11.62 5.08
N LYS A 99 -16.80 12.79 5.11
CA LYS A 99 -16.32 13.50 3.89
C LYS A 99 -15.33 12.70 3.05
N GLN A 100 -14.75 11.63 3.60
CA GLN A 100 -13.89 10.70 2.89
C GLN A 100 -14.35 9.28 3.17
N GLN A 101 -14.82 8.61 2.13
CA GLN A 101 -15.06 7.18 2.15
C GLN A 101 -13.90 6.54 1.41
N LEU A 102 -12.86 6.09 2.13
CA LEU A 102 -11.72 5.45 1.48
C LEU A 102 -12.10 4.10 0.84
N LEU A 103 -13.04 3.36 1.42
CA LEU A 103 -13.32 1.98 0.97
C LEU A 103 -13.76 1.89 -0.50
N PRO A 104 -14.70 2.72 -1.00
CA PRO A 104 -15.04 2.72 -2.43
C PRO A 104 -13.89 3.14 -3.35
N GLU A 105 -12.99 4.02 -2.88
CA GLU A 105 -11.85 4.48 -3.67
C GLU A 105 -10.71 3.46 -3.76
N LEU A 106 -10.74 2.43 -2.92
CA LEU A 106 -9.74 1.37 -2.85
C LEU A 106 -10.05 0.17 -3.75
N ASP A 107 -11.24 0.10 -4.34
CA ASP A 107 -11.56 -1.02 -5.23
C ASP A 107 -10.63 -1.02 -6.46
N GLY A 108 -9.99 -2.16 -6.69
CA GLY A 108 -9.01 -2.35 -7.76
C GLY A 108 -7.73 -1.54 -7.64
N LYS A 109 -7.45 -0.92 -6.48
CA LYS A 109 -6.23 -0.12 -6.25
C LYS A 109 -5.40 -0.64 -5.09
N CYS A 110 -4.09 -0.47 -5.20
CA CYS A 110 -3.15 -0.74 -4.12
C CYS A 110 -3.10 0.50 -3.19
N LEU A 111 -3.33 0.28 -1.90
CA LEU A 111 -3.24 1.31 -0.87
C LEU A 111 -1.79 1.50 -0.44
N VAL A 112 -1.29 2.73 -0.56
CA VAL A 112 0.04 3.12 -0.08
C VAL A 112 -0.12 4.17 1.01
N ILE A 113 0.40 3.89 2.20
CA ILE A 113 0.40 4.82 3.34
C ILE A 113 1.86 5.19 3.64
N LYS A 114 2.21 6.46 3.47
CA LYS A 114 3.59 6.93 3.71
C LYS A 114 3.94 6.95 5.19
N ASP A 115 3.04 7.44 6.03
CA ASP A 115 3.26 7.57 7.46
C ASP A 115 2.21 6.81 8.27
N LEU A 116 2.68 5.78 8.97
CA LEU A 116 1.89 4.97 9.90
C LEU A 116 2.10 5.37 11.37
N THR A 117 2.97 6.35 11.66
CA THR A 117 3.27 6.76 13.05
C THR A 117 2.03 7.24 13.79
N THR A 118 1.12 7.94 13.09
CA THR A 118 -0.16 8.39 13.64
C THR A 118 -1.02 7.21 14.10
N ILE A 119 -1.04 6.12 13.33
CA ILE A 119 -1.79 4.90 13.67
C ILE A 119 -1.14 4.16 14.83
N PHE A 120 0.18 3.99 14.80
CA PHE A 120 0.91 3.30 15.88
C PHE A 120 0.89 4.07 17.20
N SER A 121 0.64 5.38 17.17
CA SER A 121 0.44 6.20 18.36
C SER A 121 -0.96 6.04 18.98
N MET A 122 -1.89 5.37 18.29
CA MET A 122 -3.23 5.09 18.80
C MET A 122 -3.22 3.90 19.77
N ARG A 123 -4.27 3.77 20.59
CA ARG A 123 -4.46 2.60 21.45
C ARG A 123 -4.54 1.32 20.60
N GLU A 124 -3.97 0.23 21.13
CA GLU A 124 -3.87 -1.06 20.45
C GLU A 124 -5.18 -1.53 19.82
N GLU A 125 -6.26 -1.48 20.59
CA GLU A 125 -7.60 -1.85 20.16
C GLU A 125 -8.09 -1.09 18.92
N ARG A 126 -7.64 0.15 18.72
CA ARG A 126 -8.07 0.99 17.59
C ARG A 126 -7.35 0.62 16.31
N TRP A 127 -6.03 0.40 16.33
CA TRP A 127 -5.32 -0.01 15.12
C TRP A 127 -5.75 -1.42 14.68
N LEU A 128 -6.01 -2.33 15.62
CA LEU A 128 -6.55 -3.66 15.31
C LEU A 128 -7.90 -3.57 14.61
N ARG A 129 -8.78 -2.65 15.04
CA ARG A 129 -10.04 -2.37 14.34
C ARG A 129 -9.82 -1.82 12.94
N LEU A 130 -8.88 -0.89 12.75
CA LEU A 130 -8.56 -0.33 11.43
C LEU A 130 -8.01 -1.38 10.47
N VAL A 131 -7.06 -2.20 10.91
CA VAL A 131 -6.53 -3.32 10.10
C VAL A 131 -7.62 -4.35 9.82
N GLY A 132 -8.48 -4.63 10.80
CA GLY A 132 -9.66 -5.48 10.63
C GLY A 132 -10.63 -4.98 9.56
N GLN A 133 -10.76 -3.67 9.35
CA GLN A 133 -11.61 -3.08 8.30
C GLN A 133 -10.99 -3.19 6.89
N LEU A 134 -9.67 -3.32 6.78
CA LEU A 134 -8.97 -3.50 5.51
C LEU A 134 -9.04 -4.95 4.99
N ILE A 135 -9.21 -5.94 5.87
CA ILE A 135 -9.29 -7.37 5.51
C ILE A 135 -10.52 -7.71 4.63
N PRO A 136 -11.75 -7.24 4.92
CA PRO A 136 -12.95 -7.54 4.11
C PRO A 136 -12.87 -7.08 2.65
N ILE A 137 -12.17 -5.98 2.36
CA ILE A 137 -11.96 -5.48 0.99
C ILE A 137 -11.28 -6.54 0.13
N LEU A 138 -10.32 -7.24 0.74
CA LEU A 138 -9.56 -8.31 0.07
C LEU A 138 -10.38 -9.58 -0.07
N LYS A 139 -11.29 -9.85 0.88
CA LYS A 139 -12.17 -11.03 0.85
C LYS A 139 -13.30 -10.89 -0.17
N TRP A 140 -13.81 -9.69 -0.44
CA TRP A 140 -14.83 -9.47 -1.47
C TRP A 140 -14.37 -9.98 -2.85
N ARG A 141 -13.11 -9.76 -3.21
CA ARG A 141 -12.56 -10.28 -4.47
C ARG A 141 -12.41 -11.81 -4.53
N LEU A 142 -12.35 -12.51 -3.39
CA LEU A 142 -12.33 -13.99 -3.37
C LEU A 142 -13.67 -14.63 -3.72
N ALA A 143 -14.78 -13.91 -3.53
CA ALA A 143 -16.13 -14.43 -3.78
C ALA A 143 -16.57 -14.31 -5.24
N ASP A 144 -15.91 -13.44 -6.03
CA ASP A 144 -16.24 -13.15 -7.43
C ASP A 144 -15.38 -13.93 -8.45
N CYS A 145 -14.52 -14.87 -8.00
CA CYS A 145 -13.59 -15.68 -8.82
C CYS A 145 -13.94 -17.18 -8.86
#